data_AF-A0A525CJE2-F1
#
_entry.id   AF-A0A525CJE2-F1
#
_cell.length_a   1.000
_cell.length_b   1.000
_cell.length_c   1.000
_cell.angle_alpha   90.00
_cell.angle_beta   90.00
_cell.angle_gamma   90.00
#
_symmetry.space_group_name_H-M   'P 1'
#
loop_
_entity.id
_entity.type
_entity.pdbx_description
1 polymer ?
#
loop_
_entity_poly.entity_id
_entity_poly.type
_entity_poly.pdbx_seq_one_letter_code
_entity_poly.pdbx_strand_id
1 'polypeptide(L)'
;MNYHRISNPKKQNGAVLLLLMFAVIIGFASLFIAAYNNNNLNIEKDKKTTEQLGIAKQAILDYVTANYHLYQIGDYGFLPCPDTAAGAGLDDGEQHSGCLSSHRNSIGHLPWRTLGLPPLLDSSGECLWYVATGLEKQIEPANTASGLIRLFSGDRFTEISDPADPFVAAIIAPQKPLEYQNRAGNSQNMICEQSFAAAEFLDRTQLSDSSQVNNAALSGSIDTADIFISAEKRSTATLPPYSAQNPQPFNDQIIYITRDELLAAINKAGVVTIPQPPPEEATLDESTAQITFTNDLENFDQKSGNGTYTATPNGSDSELQLHKTGGFFPIFQATCLWYNEPFELEDKTLRTFYKFKLQHDISANSLNRCSGFTFAITPGPSTSCGDRGGSLGFAGMSGNPENRTFAVEYDIASSFGRGDPSGNHIAVVTRSNNNHNSSLAATCPGAGCYYLGNATQEEVTWLEDQEEHSTRIEIHTGYTDSDCSSGGPGSGGSFAKVMAWMDCEGYDCTDFGKLDSDYNEATNAALITHCIDFPSQMEGDPDNGGNGIRFGFTAAFGGCNFSPTQTDVTLSEFGLTIE
;
A
#
# COMPACT_ATOMS: atom_id res chain seq x y z
N MET A 1 -101.29 -19.41 -45.63
CA MET A 1 -100.09 -18.78 -46.21
C MET A 1 -99.54 -17.80 -45.19
N ASN A 2 -98.46 -18.13 -44.48
CA ASN A 2 -97.85 -17.24 -43.50
C ASN A 2 -96.34 -17.21 -43.71
N TYR A 3 -95.83 -16.01 -43.97
CA TYR A 3 -94.45 -15.68 -44.25
C TYR A 3 -93.56 -15.96 -43.04
N HIS A 4 -92.44 -16.66 -43.24
CA HIS A 4 -91.32 -16.63 -42.29
C HIS A 4 -90.20 -15.75 -42.84
N ARG A 5 -89.98 -14.67 -42.09
CA ARG A 5 -88.97 -13.62 -42.30
C ARG A 5 -87.57 -14.21 -42.32
N ILE A 6 -86.77 -13.75 -43.29
CA ILE A 6 -85.32 -13.82 -43.25
C ILE A 6 -84.83 -12.84 -42.16
N SER A 7 -84.22 -13.34 -41.10
CA SER A 7 -83.48 -12.53 -40.13
C SER A 7 -82.01 -12.43 -40.54
N ASN A 8 -81.53 -11.19 -40.73
CA ASN A 8 -80.15 -10.84 -41.06
C ASN A 8 -79.14 -11.36 -40.00
N PRO A 9 -77.91 -11.76 -40.39
CA PRO A 9 -76.88 -12.17 -39.44
C PRO A 9 -76.44 -10.96 -38.60
N LYS A 10 -76.50 -11.09 -37.27
CA LYS A 10 -75.93 -10.09 -36.36
C LYS A 10 -74.40 -10.08 -36.53
N LYS A 11 -73.86 -8.96 -37.01
CA LYS A 11 -72.44 -8.61 -36.98
C LYS A 11 -71.91 -8.82 -35.55
N GLN A 12 -70.99 -9.75 -35.37
CA GLN A 12 -70.28 -9.93 -34.10
C GLN A 12 -69.17 -8.89 -33.98
N ASN A 13 -69.03 -8.40 -32.75
CA ASN A 13 -68.47 -7.11 -32.41
C ASN A 13 -66.94 -7.18 -32.30
N GLY A 14 -66.26 -6.26 -32.98
CA GLY A 14 -64.81 -6.00 -32.79
C GLY A 14 -64.41 -5.67 -31.34
N ALA A 15 -65.38 -5.45 -30.44
CA ALA A 15 -65.17 -5.30 -29.01
C ALA A 15 -64.63 -6.59 -28.33
N VAL A 16 -64.98 -7.78 -28.81
CA VAL A 16 -64.48 -9.05 -28.22
C VAL A 16 -62.98 -9.21 -28.46
N LEU A 17 -62.51 -8.86 -29.65
CA LEU A 17 -61.09 -8.90 -29.99
C LEU A 17 -60.30 -7.88 -29.15
N LEU A 18 -60.84 -6.66 -28.98
CA LEU A 18 -60.22 -5.64 -28.13
C LEU A 18 -60.16 -6.05 -26.66
N LEU A 19 -61.23 -6.66 -26.11
CA LEU A 19 -61.23 -7.17 -24.74
C LEU A 19 -60.24 -8.33 -24.56
N LEU A 20 -60.13 -9.22 -25.54
CA LEU A 20 -59.17 -10.33 -25.51
C LEU A 20 -57.73 -9.81 -25.63
N MET A 21 -57.48 -8.82 -26.48
CA MET A 21 -56.17 -8.19 -26.62
C MET A 21 -55.77 -7.44 -25.34
N PHE A 22 -56.72 -6.75 -24.70
CA PHE A 22 -56.50 -6.06 -23.44
C PHE A 22 -56.20 -7.04 -22.29
N ALA A 23 -56.92 -8.17 -22.22
CA ALA A 23 -56.64 -9.24 -21.26
C ALA A 23 -55.24 -9.86 -21.47
N VAL A 24 -54.83 -10.05 -22.73
CA VAL A 24 -53.49 -10.53 -23.07
C VAL A 24 -52.41 -9.52 -22.68
N ILE A 25 -52.61 -8.23 -22.96
CA ILE A 25 -51.66 -7.16 -22.57
C ILE A 25 -51.53 -7.05 -21.05
N ILE A 26 -52.62 -7.15 -20.30
CA ILE A 26 -52.58 -7.16 -18.83
C ILE A 26 -51.87 -8.42 -18.31
N GLY A 27 -52.12 -9.58 -18.93
CA GLY A 27 -51.42 -10.83 -18.59
C GLY A 27 -49.91 -10.72 -18.80
N PHE A 28 -49.48 -10.20 -19.94
CA PHE A 28 -48.06 -9.96 -20.23
C PHE A 28 -47.45 -8.88 -19.33
N ALA A 29 -48.16 -7.78 -19.04
CA ALA A 29 -47.67 -6.75 -18.13
C ALA A 29 -47.52 -7.31 -16.70
N SER A 30 -48.44 -8.15 -16.25
CA SER A 30 -48.38 -8.78 -14.92
C SER A 30 -47.20 -9.76 -14.82
N LEU A 31 -46.96 -10.58 -15.86
CA LEU A 31 -45.79 -11.45 -15.94
C LEU A 31 -44.49 -10.66 -16.03
N PHE A 32 -44.47 -9.55 -16.77
CA PHE A 32 -43.30 -8.69 -16.92
C PHE A 32 -42.97 -7.95 -15.62
N ILE A 33 -43.97 -7.43 -14.90
CA ILE A 33 -43.80 -6.81 -13.58
C ILE A 33 -43.34 -7.84 -12.55
N ALA A 34 -43.91 -9.05 -12.55
CA ALA A 34 -43.48 -10.13 -11.66
C ALA A 34 -42.03 -10.56 -11.94
N ALA A 35 -41.65 -10.72 -13.21
CA ALA A 35 -40.28 -11.06 -13.59
C ALA A 35 -39.27 -9.94 -13.26
N TYR A 36 -39.64 -8.68 -13.50
CA TYR A 36 -38.79 -7.52 -13.21
C TYR A 36 -38.60 -7.28 -11.72
N ASN A 37 -39.68 -7.36 -10.93
CA ASN A 37 -39.61 -7.23 -9.47
C ASN A 37 -38.79 -8.36 -8.84
N ASN A 38 -38.94 -9.59 -9.30
CA ASN A 38 -38.17 -10.73 -8.78
C ASN A 38 -36.68 -10.57 -9.06
N ASN A 39 -36.29 -10.10 -10.26
CA ASN A 39 -34.88 -9.86 -10.58
C ASN A 39 -34.27 -8.75 -9.73
N ASN A 40 -34.95 -7.61 -9.57
CA ASN A 40 -34.44 -6.52 -8.72
C ASN A 40 -34.39 -6.90 -7.24
N LEU A 41 -35.39 -7.64 -6.73
CA LEU A 41 -35.38 -8.15 -5.36
C LEU A 41 -34.26 -9.17 -5.12
N ASN A 42 -33.96 -10.02 -6.10
CA ASN A 42 -32.86 -10.98 -6.00
C ASN A 42 -31.51 -10.26 -6.06
N ILE A 43 -31.36 -9.25 -6.92
CA ILE A 43 -30.16 -8.40 -6.97
C ILE A 43 -29.94 -7.65 -5.65
N GLU A 44 -30.98 -7.07 -5.07
CA GLU A 44 -30.90 -6.37 -3.77
C GLU A 44 -30.62 -7.34 -2.60
N LYS A 45 -31.18 -8.56 -2.64
CA LYS A 45 -30.87 -9.61 -1.66
C LYS A 45 -29.42 -10.08 -1.75
N ASP A 46 -28.94 -10.35 -2.96
CA ASP A 46 -27.55 -10.73 -3.19
C ASP A 46 -26.59 -9.60 -2.78
N LYS A 47 -26.99 -8.34 -3.00
CA LYS A 47 -26.26 -7.17 -2.53
C LYS A 47 -26.20 -7.10 -1.00
N LYS A 48 -27.32 -7.30 -0.30
CA LYS A 48 -27.34 -7.30 1.17
C LYS A 48 -26.45 -8.42 1.74
N THR A 49 -26.56 -9.66 1.25
CA THR A 49 -25.68 -10.72 1.74
C THR A 49 -24.22 -10.41 1.45
N THR A 50 -23.90 -9.96 0.23
CA THR A 50 -22.51 -9.59 -0.13
C THR A 50 -21.95 -8.50 0.78
N GLU A 51 -22.76 -7.48 1.11
CA GLU A 51 -22.38 -6.40 2.01
C GLU A 51 -22.12 -6.91 3.44
N GLN A 52 -22.99 -7.77 3.97
CA GLN A 52 -22.82 -8.35 5.30
C GLN A 52 -21.59 -9.26 5.39
N LEU A 53 -21.34 -10.07 4.36
CA LEU A 53 -20.13 -10.89 4.23
C LEU A 53 -18.86 -10.01 4.17
N GLY A 54 -18.92 -8.89 3.44
CA GLY A 54 -17.82 -7.92 3.38
C GLY A 54 -17.53 -7.24 4.72
N ILE A 55 -18.57 -6.81 5.46
CA ILE A 55 -18.43 -6.23 6.80
C ILE A 55 -17.81 -7.26 7.76
N ALA A 56 -18.29 -8.51 7.74
CA ALA A 56 -17.75 -9.58 8.57
C ALA A 56 -16.26 -9.85 8.28
N LYS A 57 -15.90 -9.94 6.99
CA LYS A 57 -14.52 -10.14 6.56
C LYS A 57 -13.60 -9.02 7.06
N GLN A 58 -14.01 -7.77 6.85
CA GLN A 58 -13.21 -6.63 7.30
C GLN A 58 -13.05 -6.62 8.83
N ALA A 59 -14.11 -6.88 9.59
CA ALA A 59 -14.04 -6.88 11.04
C ALA A 59 -13.12 -7.99 11.60
N ILE A 60 -13.05 -9.15 10.95
CA ILE A 60 -12.10 -10.21 11.33
C ILE A 60 -10.66 -9.76 11.08
N LEU A 61 -10.37 -9.12 9.95
CA LEU A 61 -9.05 -8.55 9.66
C LEU A 61 -8.68 -7.48 10.69
N ASP A 62 -9.59 -6.54 10.98
CA ASP A 62 -9.40 -5.49 11.99
C ASP A 62 -9.17 -6.08 13.39
N TYR A 63 -9.88 -7.16 13.75
CA TYR A 63 -9.69 -7.86 15.00
C TYR A 63 -8.28 -8.48 15.11
N VAL A 64 -7.83 -9.16 14.06
CA VAL A 64 -6.48 -9.78 14.03
C VAL A 64 -5.42 -8.69 14.23
N THR A 65 -5.53 -7.61 13.47
CA THR A 65 -4.69 -6.42 13.57
C THR A 65 -4.66 -5.86 15.00
N ALA A 66 -5.82 -5.61 15.61
CA ALA A 66 -5.91 -5.01 16.93
C ALA A 66 -5.36 -5.89 18.07
N ASN A 67 -5.38 -7.21 17.88
CA ASN A 67 -4.99 -8.18 18.91
C ASN A 67 -3.60 -8.77 18.69
N TYR A 68 -2.91 -8.41 17.61
CA TYR A 68 -1.62 -8.97 17.25
C TYR A 68 -0.56 -8.81 18.37
N HIS A 69 -0.43 -7.61 18.95
CA HIS A 69 0.56 -7.33 20.00
C HIS A 69 0.28 -7.98 21.37
N LEU A 70 -0.94 -8.46 21.60
CA LEU A 70 -1.37 -8.89 22.94
C LEU A 70 -0.82 -10.26 23.31
N TYR A 71 -0.24 -10.99 22.36
CA TYR A 71 0.32 -12.32 22.58
C TYR A 71 1.56 -12.51 21.66
N GLN A 72 2.75 -12.76 22.22
CA GLN A 72 3.99 -13.07 21.48
C GLN A 72 3.88 -14.43 20.75
N ILE A 73 3.13 -14.47 19.65
CA ILE A 73 2.52 -15.69 19.12
C ILE A 73 2.57 -15.64 17.59
N GLY A 74 3.77 -15.86 17.03
CA GLY A 74 4.03 -16.14 15.60
C GLY A 74 3.62 -15.06 14.59
N ASP A 75 4.08 -15.20 13.36
CA ASP A 75 4.03 -14.12 12.36
C ASP A 75 2.64 -13.91 11.69
N TYR A 76 1.59 -14.64 12.12
CA TYR A 76 0.28 -14.67 11.45
C TYR A 76 -0.91 -14.20 12.32
N GLY A 77 -0.67 -13.73 13.55
CA GLY A 77 -1.72 -13.18 14.41
C GLY A 77 -2.75 -14.21 14.91
N PHE A 78 -3.84 -13.74 15.56
CA PHE A 78 -4.88 -14.61 16.13
C PHE A 78 -6.25 -14.34 15.49
N LEU A 79 -6.76 -15.31 14.73
CA LEU A 79 -8.15 -15.31 14.30
C LEU A 79 -9.08 -15.42 15.52
N PRO A 80 -10.19 -14.66 15.56
CA PRO A 80 -11.18 -14.81 16.62
C PRO A 80 -11.73 -16.24 16.57
N CYS A 81 -12.11 -16.79 17.72
CA CYS A 81 -12.76 -18.09 17.73
C CYS A 81 -14.24 -17.98 17.33
N PRO A 82 -14.81 -18.96 16.59
CA PRO A 82 -16.24 -18.98 16.36
C PRO A 82 -17.03 -19.05 17.67
N ASP A 83 -18.24 -18.51 17.64
CA ASP A 83 -19.23 -18.72 18.70
C ASP A 83 -19.83 -20.12 18.53
N THR A 84 -19.53 -21.02 19.47
CA THR A 84 -19.85 -22.46 19.38
C THR A 84 -20.78 -22.95 20.50
N ALA A 85 -21.24 -22.07 21.39
CA ALA A 85 -22.04 -22.38 22.59
C ALA A 85 -21.54 -23.53 23.49
N ALA A 86 -20.28 -23.96 23.37
CA ALA A 86 -19.73 -25.06 24.16
C ALA A 86 -19.37 -24.63 25.60
N GLY A 87 -20.25 -23.89 26.29
CA GLY A 87 -20.06 -23.51 27.68
C GLY A 87 -21.28 -22.75 28.21
N ALA A 88 -21.96 -23.30 29.20
CA ALA A 88 -23.10 -22.66 29.85
C ALA A 88 -22.66 -21.39 30.60
N GLY A 89 -22.74 -20.22 29.95
CA GLY A 89 -22.53 -18.93 30.61
C GLY A 89 -21.93 -17.77 29.80
N LEU A 90 -21.81 -17.87 28.46
CA LEU A 90 -21.39 -16.74 27.61
C LEU A 90 -22.57 -16.13 26.86
N ASP A 91 -22.47 -14.84 26.52
CA ASP A 91 -23.49 -14.05 25.82
C ASP A 91 -23.40 -14.25 24.28
N ASP A 92 -24.55 -14.27 23.59
CA ASP A 92 -24.69 -14.36 22.12
C ASP A 92 -23.69 -13.51 21.35
N GLY A 93 -22.92 -14.14 20.46
CA GLY A 93 -21.98 -13.44 19.60
C GLY A 93 -20.59 -13.24 20.20
N GLU A 94 -20.27 -13.88 21.32
CA GLU A 94 -18.90 -13.91 21.87
C GLU A 94 -18.09 -15.09 21.34
N GLN A 95 -16.81 -14.87 21.06
CA GLN A 95 -15.88 -15.94 20.71
C GLN A 95 -15.72 -16.93 21.86
N HIS A 96 -15.55 -18.21 21.54
CA HIS A 96 -15.38 -19.24 22.55
C HIS A 96 -13.95 -19.81 22.62
N SER A 97 -13.44 -20.07 23.83
CA SER A 97 -12.07 -20.54 24.01
C SER A 97 -11.82 -21.94 23.43
N GLY A 98 -10.60 -22.19 22.94
CA GLY A 98 -10.13 -23.55 22.61
C GLY A 98 -10.30 -23.98 21.14
N CYS A 99 -10.63 -23.05 20.24
CA CYS A 99 -10.90 -23.39 18.84
C CYS A 99 -9.62 -23.52 17.96
N LEU A 100 -8.41 -23.23 18.48
CA LEU A 100 -7.15 -23.14 17.70
C LEU A 100 -5.97 -23.97 18.25
N SER A 101 -6.20 -24.91 19.18
CA SER A 101 -5.10 -25.60 19.89
C SER A 101 -4.70 -26.97 19.32
N SER A 102 -4.98 -27.29 18.05
CA SER A 102 -4.68 -28.65 17.53
C SER A 102 -4.59 -28.85 16.01
N HIS A 103 -4.29 -27.84 15.17
CA HIS A 103 -4.30 -28.02 13.70
C HIS A 103 -5.65 -28.52 13.17
N ARG A 104 -6.74 -28.16 13.86
CA ARG A 104 -8.13 -28.51 13.51
C ARG A 104 -8.92 -27.24 13.27
N ASN A 105 -9.69 -27.23 12.18
CA ASN A 105 -10.64 -26.16 11.93
C ASN A 105 -11.73 -26.17 12.99
N SER A 106 -12.29 -24.99 13.25
CA SER A 106 -13.45 -24.81 14.11
C SER A 106 -14.54 -24.06 13.37
N ILE A 107 -15.80 -24.46 13.58
CA ILE A 107 -16.97 -23.87 12.96
C ILE A 107 -17.99 -23.46 14.03
N GLY A 108 -18.61 -22.29 13.86
CA GLY A 108 -19.66 -21.76 14.71
C GLY A 108 -20.30 -20.52 14.07
N HIS A 109 -21.07 -19.76 14.83
CA HIS A 109 -21.52 -18.45 14.38
C HIS A 109 -20.36 -17.44 14.37
N LEU A 110 -20.49 -16.41 13.54
CA LEU A 110 -19.61 -15.25 13.57
C LEU A 110 -19.69 -14.59 14.96
N PRO A 111 -18.56 -14.38 15.67
CA PRO A 111 -18.55 -13.80 17.01
C PRO A 111 -18.71 -12.28 16.95
N TRP A 112 -19.89 -11.81 16.53
CA TRP A 112 -20.16 -10.42 16.20
C TRP A 112 -19.92 -9.44 17.36
N ARG A 113 -20.13 -9.83 18.62
CA ARG A 113 -19.82 -8.99 19.79
C ARG A 113 -18.32 -8.83 20.00
N THR A 114 -17.59 -9.94 19.93
CA THR A 114 -16.12 -9.93 20.00
C THR A 114 -15.52 -9.04 18.89
N LEU A 115 -16.16 -9.01 17.72
CA LEU A 115 -15.78 -8.16 16.59
C LEU A 115 -16.25 -6.70 16.71
N GLY A 116 -16.96 -6.32 17.79
CA GLY A 116 -17.47 -4.96 17.98
C GLY A 116 -18.60 -4.57 17.01
N LEU A 117 -19.30 -5.54 16.44
CA LEU A 117 -20.36 -5.34 15.45
C LEU A 117 -21.76 -5.50 16.08
N PRO A 118 -22.83 -5.00 15.44
CA PRO A 118 -24.17 -5.54 15.61
C PRO A 118 -24.29 -6.93 14.95
N PRO A 119 -25.31 -7.74 15.30
CA PRO A 119 -25.56 -9.02 14.63
C PRO A 119 -25.70 -8.84 13.11
N LEU A 120 -24.89 -9.58 12.35
CA LEU A 120 -24.92 -9.57 10.90
C LEU A 120 -25.84 -10.68 10.39
N LEU A 121 -26.88 -10.29 9.65
CA LEU A 121 -27.89 -11.19 9.12
C LEU A 121 -27.90 -11.12 7.60
N ASP A 122 -27.90 -12.28 6.95
CA ASP A 122 -27.99 -12.37 5.50
C ASP A 122 -29.35 -11.85 4.94
N SER A 123 -29.53 -11.96 3.63
CA SER A 123 -30.76 -11.51 2.96
C SER A 123 -32.03 -12.28 3.37
N SER A 124 -31.88 -13.47 3.95
CA SER A 124 -32.95 -14.34 4.44
C SER A 124 -33.19 -14.18 5.95
N GLY A 125 -32.34 -13.41 6.65
CA GLY A 125 -32.45 -13.14 8.09
C GLY A 125 -31.66 -14.11 8.95
N GLU A 126 -30.74 -14.88 8.36
CA GLU A 126 -29.94 -15.88 9.06
C GLU A 126 -28.59 -15.32 9.48
N CYS A 127 -28.07 -15.79 10.60
CA CYS A 127 -26.76 -15.39 11.08
C CYS A 127 -25.64 -15.98 10.23
N LEU A 128 -24.56 -15.21 10.10
CA LEU A 128 -23.36 -15.66 9.41
C LEU A 128 -22.66 -16.74 10.23
N TRP A 129 -22.24 -17.79 9.56
CA TRP A 129 -21.37 -18.83 10.09
C TRP A 129 -19.92 -18.47 9.81
N TYR A 130 -19.02 -18.93 10.66
CA TYR A 130 -17.61 -18.62 10.60
C TYR A 130 -16.77 -19.86 10.89
N VAL A 131 -15.78 -20.07 10.04
CA VAL A 131 -14.80 -21.15 10.12
C VAL A 131 -13.44 -20.52 10.32
N ALA A 132 -12.79 -20.88 11.42
CA ALA A 132 -11.40 -20.51 11.70
C ALA A 132 -10.49 -21.71 11.48
N THR A 133 -9.38 -21.53 10.76
CA THR A 133 -8.40 -22.60 10.57
C THR A 133 -7.60 -22.86 11.83
N GLY A 134 -7.20 -24.11 12.06
CA GLY A 134 -6.49 -24.52 13.27
C GLY A 134 -5.00 -24.18 13.33
N LEU A 135 -4.52 -23.18 12.58
CA LEU A 135 -3.10 -22.82 12.50
C LEU A 135 -2.52 -22.53 13.89
N GLU A 136 -1.39 -23.16 14.22
CA GLU A 136 -0.81 -23.12 15.56
C GLU A 136 -0.16 -21.76 15.84
N LYS A 137 -0.42 -21.30 17.05
CA LYS A 137 -0.01 -20.03 17.66
C LYS A 137 1.50 -19.69 17.65
N GLN A 138 2.42 -20.55 17.23
CA GLN A 138 3.85 -20.31 17.55
C GLN A 138 4.89 -20.67 16.51
N ILE A 139 4.58 -21.30 15.38
CA ILE A 139 5.60 -21.70 14.40
C ILE A 139 5.06 -21.52 12.99
N GLU A 140 5.91 -20.96 12.12
CA GLU A 140 5.78 -20.98 10.66
C GLU A 140 5.02 -22.23 10.17
N PRO A 141 4.02 -22.09 9.28
CA PRO A 141 3.33 -23.22 8.69
C PRO A 141 4.29 -23.99 7.77
N ALA A 142 5.15 -24.80 8.38
CA ALA A 142 5.96 -25.76 7.68
C ALA A 142 5.02 -26.83 7.13
N ASN A 143 4.72 -26.68 5.83
CA ASN A 143 4.08 -27.62 4.92
C ASN A 143 2.59 -27.35 4.61
N THR A 144 2.29 -27.42 3.31
CA THR A 144 1.03 -27.21 2.58
C THR A 144 -0.11 -28.19 2.90
N ALA A 145 -0.16 -28.74 4.11
CA ALA A 145 -1.14 -29.75 4.52
C ALA A 145 -1.87 -29.47 5.86
N SER A 146 -1.49 -28.46 6.64
CA SER A 146 -2.03 -28.28 7.99
C SER A 146 -3.32 -27.46 8.05
N GLY A 147 -4.48 -28.12 8.17
CA GLY A 147 -5.74 -27.50 8.65
C GLY A 147 -6.25 -26.33 7.81
N LEU A 148 -6.14 -26.39 6.48
CA LEU A 148 -6.55 -25.32 5.57
C LEU A 148 -7.98 -25.50 5.05
N ILE A 149 -8.59 -24.44 4.53
CA ILE A 149 -9.91 -24.46 3.89
C ILE A 149 -9.72 -24.64 2.37
N ARG A 150 -10.34 -25.66 1.80
CA ARG A 150 -10.45 -25.81 0.34
C ARG A 150 -11.85 -25.43 -0.11
N LEU A 151 -11.94 -24.54 -1.09
CA LEU A 151 -13.23 -24.04 -1.57
C LEU A 151 -13.45 -24.43 -3.02
N PHE A 152 -14.61 -25.00 -3.33
CA PHE A 152 -15.04 -25.28 -4.69
C PHE A 152 -16.14 -24.31 -5.14
N SER A 153 -16.16 -24.03 -6.44
CA SER A 153 -17.28 -23.34 -7.10
C SER A 153 -18.55 -24.20 -7.04
N GLY A 154 -19.69 -23.58 -7.35
CA GLY A 154 -21.00 -24.23 -7.38
C GLY A 154 -21.09 -25.40 -8.38
N ASP A 155 -20.12 -25.54 -9.29
CA ASP A 155 -19.97 -26.68 -10.19
C ASP A 155 -19.37 -27.94 -9.53
N ARG A 156 -18.82 -27.83 -8.31
CA ARG A 156 -18.15 -28.88 -7.52
C ARG A 156 -16.81 -29.38 -8.06
N PHE A 157 -16.32 -28.82 -9.16
CA PHE A 157 -15.11 -29.31 -9.83
C PHE A 157 -14.00 -28.26 -9.87
N THR A 158 -14.35 -26.98 -9.92
CA THR A 158 -13.38 -25.90 -9.90
C THR A 158 -13.04 -25.52 -8.46
N GLU A 159 -11.83 -25.87 -8.05
CA GLU A 159 -11.24 -25.36 -6.81
C GLU A 159 -10.87 -23.88 -6.98
N ILE A 160 -11.29 -23.05 -6.03
CA ILE A 160 -11.05 -21.61 -5.95
C ILE A 160 -9.85 -21.31 -5.05
N SER A 161 -9.59 -22.16 -4.05
CA SER A 161 -8.46 -22.01 -3.15
C SER A 161 -7.13 -22.25 -3.86
N ASP A 162 -6.18 -21.32 -3.67
CA ASP A 162 -4.81 -21.45 -4.15
C ASP A 162 -3.95 -22.12 -3.07
N PRO A 163 -3.26 -23.23 -3.34
CA PRO A 163 -2.32 -23.83 -2.41
C PRO A 163 -1.13 -22.91 -2.04
N ALA A 164 -0.80 -21.92 -2.87
CA ALA A 164 0.24 -20.93 -2.59
C ALA A 164 -0.24 -19.83 -1.63
N ASP A 165 -1.51 -19.45 -1.70
CA ASP A 165 -2.16 -18.48 -0.80
C ASP A 165 -3.43 -19.11 -0.18
N PRO A 166 -3.26 -19.98 0.83
CA PRO A 166 -4.36 -20.80 1.31
C PRO A 166 -5.35 -20.00 2.16
N PHE A 167 -6.60 -20.45 2.17
CA PHE A 167 -7.64 -19.80 2.96
C PHE A 167 -7.50 -20.14 4.44
N VAL A 168 -7.45 -19.10 5.26
CA VAL A 168 -7.24 -19.17 6.72
C VAL A 168 -8.54 -18.96 7.51
N ALA A 169 -9.57 -18.42 6.86
CA ALA A 169 -10.92 -18.38 7.40
C ALA A 169 -11.98 -18.36 6.29
N ALA A 170 -13.19 -18.80 6.62
CA ALA A 170 -14.36 -18.68 5.77
C ALA A 170 -15.56 -18.14 6.56
N ILE A 171 -16.32 -17.26 5.92
CA ILE A 171 -17.57 -16.70 6.44
C ILE A 171 -18.68 -17.11 5.48
N ILE A 172 -19.70 -17.77 6.01
CA ILE A 172 -20.72 -18.47 5.24
C ILE A 172 -22.09 -17.85 5.55
N ALA A 173 -22.79 -17.42 4.51
CA ALA A 173 -24.19 -16.99 4.58
C ALA A 173 -25.10 -18.15 4.15
N PRO A 174 -25.96 -18.69 5.05
CA PRO A 174 -26.81 -19.86 4.78
C PRO A 174 -27.92 -19.64 3.74
N GLN A 175 -28.26 -18.39 3.45
CA GLN A 175 -29.39 -18.01 2.59
C GLN A 175 -30.71 -18.65 3.05
N LYS A 176 -31.71 -18.71 2.16
CA LYS A 176 -33.01 -19.34 2.45
C LYS A 176 -32.85 -20.84 2.75
N PRO A 177 -33.66 -21.44 3.64
CA PRO A 177 -33.57 -22.87 3.91
C PRO A 177 -33.88 -23.68 2.65
N LEU A 178 -33.03 -24.66 2.37
CA LEU A 178 -33.30 -25.70 1.39
C LEU A 178 -34.22 -26.77 1.97
N GLU A 179 -34.85 -27.57 1.10
CA GLU A 179 -35.86 -28.56 1.50
C GLU A 179 -35.36 -29.59 2.53
N TYR A 180 -34.05 -29.85 2.57
CA TYR A 180 -33.39 -30.77 3.50
C TYR A 180 -32.88 -30.12 4.80
N GLN A 181 -32.99 -28.79 4.92
CA GLN A 181 -32.57 -28.02 6.08
C GLN A 181 -33.77 -27.74 6.98
N ASN A 182 -33.71 -28.22 8.22
CA ASN A 182 -34.75 -27.97 9.23
C ASN A 182 -34.20 -27.01 10.29
N ARG A 183 -34.36 -25.72 10.05
CA ARG A 183 -33.97 -24.64 10.96
C ARG A 183 -35.06 -24.48 12.02
N ALA A 184 -35.02 -25.32 13.06
CA ALA A 184 -35.93 -25.18 14.19
C ALA A 184 -35.40 -24.09 15.13
N GLY A 185 -36.23 -23.09 15.45
CA GLY A 185 -35.82 -22.01 16.36
C GLY A 185 -35.84 -22.46 17.82
N ASN A 186 -34.70 -22.39 18.52
CA ASN A 186 -34.69 -22.53 19.97
C ASN A 186 -35.23 -21.24 20.63
N SER A 187 -36.09 -21.41 21.62
CA SER A 187 -36.82 -20.33 22.31
C SER A 187 -35.96 -19.61 23.37
N GLN A 188 -34.79 -19.12 22.98
CA GLN A 188 -33.98 -18.25 23.83
C GLN A 188 -34.00 -16.84 23.24
N ASN A 189 -33.96 -15.80 24.08
CA ASN A 189 -34.16 -14.40 23.72
C ASN A 189 -32.92 -13.77 23.05
N MET A 190 -32.26 -14.54 22.18
CA MET A 190 -30.97 -14.28 21.55
C MET A 190 -31.14 -14.22 20.03
N ILE A 191 -30.31 -13.42 19.35
CA ILE A 191 -30.46 -13.06 17.94
C ILE A 191 -29.85 -14.15 17.05
N CYS A 192 -28.69 -14.71 17.40
CA CYS A 192 -28.00 -15.75 16.64
C CYS A 192 -27.95 -17.13 17.33
N GLU A 193 -28.34 -17.26 18.60
CA GLU A 193 -28.30 -18.55 19.31
C GLU A 193 -29.49 -19.50 19.03
N GLN A 194 -30.14 -19.37 17.88
CA GLN A 194 -31.30 -20.20 17.56
C GLN A 194 -30.94 -21.69 17.46
N SER A 195 -29.74 -22.03 16.98
CA SER A 195 -29.13 -23.38 17.03
C SER A 195 -27.68 -23.32 16.57
N PHE A 196 -26.79 -24.07 17.22
CA PHE A 196 -25.37 -24.19 16.85
C PHE A 196 -25.08 -25.45 16.01
N ALA A 197 -26.12 -26.14 15.54
CA ALA A 197 -25.97 -27.27 14.64
C ALA A 197 -25.84 -26.79 13.18
N ALA A 198 -24.59 -26.67 12.68
CA ALA A 198 -24.31 -26.23 11.31
C ALA A 198 -25.10 -26.99 10.23
N ALA A 199 -25.39 -28.28 10.45
CA ALA A 199 -26.19 -29.13 9.55
C ALA A 199 -27.66 -28.72 9.39
N GLU A 200 -28.18 -27.85 10.25
CA GLU A 200 -29.52 -27.28 10.11
C GLU A 200 -29.53 -26.09 9.14
N PHE A 201 -28.38 -25.44 8.92
CA PHE A 201 -28.29 -24.18 8.17
C PHE A 201 -27.50 -24.28 6.88
N LEU A 202 -26.37 -25.01 6.90
CA LEU A 202 -25.37 -25.01 5.84
C LEU A 202 -25.54 -26.19 4.86
N ASP A 203 -24.96 -26.01 3.68
CA ASP A 203 -24.99 -26.95 2.58
C ASP A 203 -24.13 -28.19 2.82
N ARG A 204 -24.64 -29.35 2.38
CA ARG A 204 -23.94 -30.63 2.54
C ARG A 204 -24.23 -31.60 1.40
N THR A 205 -23.23 -32.40 1.05
CA THR A 205 -23.43 -33.55 0.16
C THR A 205 -23.76 -34.82 0.97
N GLN A 206 -24.79 -35.56 0.53
CA GLN A 206 -25.14 -36.88 1.09
C GLN A 206 -24.44 -38.05 0.37
N LEU A 207 -23.51 -37.78 -0.55
CA LEU A 207 -22.89 -38.83 -1.36
C LEU A 207 -21.73 -39.48 -0.60
N SER A 208 -21.71 -40.82 -0.59
CA SER A 208 -20.67 -41.67 0.01
C SER A 208 -19.38 -41.73 -0.81
N ASP A 209 -19.04 -40.65 -1.52
CA ASP A 209 -17.79 -40.53 -2.29
C ASP A 209 -16.74 -39.78 -1.44
N SER A 210 -15.49 -40.19 -1.61
CA SER A 210 -14.25 -39.61 -1.09
C SER A 210 -14.03 -38.11 -1.35
N SER A 211 -14.89 -37.46 -2.15
CA SER A 211 -14.85 -36.03 -2.47
C SER A 211 -15.77 -35.16 -1.60
N GLN A 212 -16.24 -35.68 -0.45
CA GLN A 212 -17.31 -35.11 0.38
C GLN A 212 -17.15 -33.61 0.67
N VAL A 213 -17.79 -32.80 -0.18
CA VAL A 213 -17.98 -31.36 0.01
C VAL A 213 -19.06 -31.16 1.07
N ASN A 214 -18.74 -30.44 2.14
CA ASN A 214 -19.66 -30.30 3.26
C ASN A 214 -19.38 -29.01 4.06
N ASN A 215 -20.20 -27.98 3.85
CA ASN A 215 -20.10 -26.75 4.63
C ASN A 215 -20.54 -26.95 6.08
N ALA A 216 -21.35 -27.98 6.34
CA ALA A 216 -21.97 -28.24 7.64
C ALA A 216 -21.18 -29.15 8.59
N ALA A 217 -20.09 -29.77 8.16
CA ALA A 217 -19.31 -30.65 9.02
C ALA A 217 -17.83 -30.60 8.67
N LEU A 218 -17.02 -30.44 9.72
CA LEU A 218 -15.58 -30.55 9.65
C LEU A 218 -15.16 -32.02 9.83
N SER A 219 -14.06 -32.41 9.20
CA SER A 219 -13.40 -33.71 9.34
C SER A 219 -13.02 -34.00 10.79
N GLY A 220 -12.75 -32.94 11.56
CA GLY A 220 -12.33 -33.03 12.94
C GLY A 220 -11.02 -33.78 13.11
N SER A 221 -10.19 -33.90 12.06
CA SER A 221 -8.83 -34.51 12.07
C SER A 221 -7.76 -33.42 12.12
N ILE A 222 -6.62 -33.69 12.77
CA ILE A 222 -5.46 -32.76 12.71
C ILE A 222 -4.90 -32.76 11.30
N ASP A 223 -4.29 -31.65 10.88
CA ASP A 223 -3.58 -31.53 9.60
C ASP A 223 -4.40 -32.01 8.38
N THR A 224 -5.71 -31.78 8.44
CA THR A 224 -6.65 -32.21 7.39
C THR A 224 -7.42 -30.99 6.91
N ALA A 225 -7.38 -30.76 5.60
CA ALA A 225 -8.17 -29.70 4.99
C ALA A 225 -9.65 -30.09 4.92
N ASP A 226 -10.53 -29.12 5.21
CA ASP A 226 -11.97 -29.27 5.06
C ASP A 226 -12.42 -28.67 3.72
N ILE A 227 -13.36 -29.35 3.05
CA ILE A 227 -13.79 -29.02 1.69
C ILE A 227 -15.17 -28.37 1.72
N PHE A 228 -15.22 -27.12 1.28
CA PHE A 228 -16.41 -26.27 1.23
C PHE A 228 -16.83 -26.00 -0.22
N ILE A 229 -18.07 -25.52 -0.38
CA ILE A 229 -18.62 -25.07 -1.65
C ILE A 229 -19.37 -23.76 -1.51
N SER A 230 -19.11 -22.84 -2.45
CA SER A 230 -19.86 -21.60 -2.58
C SER A 230 -20.80 -21.70 -3.78
N ALA A 231 -22.04 -21.29 -3.63
CA ALA A 231 -22.96 -21.19 -4.76
C ALA A 231 -22.48 -20.09 -5.73
N GLU A 232 -22.45 -20.39 -7.03
CA GLU A 232 -22.22 -19.37 -8.06
C GLU A 232 -23.31 -18.29 -8.01
N LYS A 233 -22.98 -17.05 -8.41
CA LYS A 233 -23.93 -15.92 -8.60
C LYS A 233 -24.97 -16.18 -9.70
N ARG A 234 -25.72 -17.29 -9.63
CA ARG A 234 -26.91 -17.51 -10.45
C ARG A 234 -28.12 -17.07 -9.65
N SER A 235 -28.92 -16.21 -10.29
CA SER A 235 -30.17 -15.68 -9.77
C SER A 235 -30.92 -16.75 -8.98
N THR A 236 -31.27 -16.42 -7.74
CA THR A 236 -32.10 -17.20 -6.83
C THR A 236 -33.50 -17.58 -7.37
N ALA A 237 -33.79 -17.25 -8.64
CA ALA A 237 -35.03 -17.52 -9.38
C ALA A 237 -35.18 -18.95 -9.93
N THR A 238 -34.11 -19.75 -10.01
CA THR A 238 -34.20 -21.17 -10.42
C THR A 238 -33.20 -22.01 -9.63
N LEU A 239 -33.47 -22.26 -8.35
CA LEU A 239 -33.05 -23.52 -7.76
C LEU A 239 -34.05 -24.58 -8.26
N PRO A 240 -33.66 -25.50 -9.16
CA PRO A 240 -34.57 -26.57 -9.55
C PRO A 240 -34.97 -27.37 -8.31
N PRO A 241 -36.24 -27.82 -8.20
CA PRO A 241 -36.64 -28.71 -7.12
C PRO A 241 -35.73 -29.94 -7.11
N TYR A 242 -35.54 -30.52 -5.92
CA TYR A 242 -34.82 -31.79 -5.77
C TYR A 242 -35.26 -32.77 -6.87
N SER A 243 -34.30 -33.24 -7.67
CA SER A 243 -34.55 -34.26 -8.70
C SER A 243 -33.41 -35.26 -8.72
N ALA A 244 -33.68 -36.48 -9.17
CA ALA A 244 -32.68 -37.54 -9.32
C ALA A 244 -31.49 -37.14 -10.23
N GLN A 245 -31.62 -36.03 -10.98
CA GLN A 245 -30.60 -35.47 -11.87
C GLN A 245 -29.81 -34.30 -11.26
N ASN A 246 -30.22 -33.77 -10.09
CA ASN A 246 -29.46 -32.78 -9.32
C ASN A 246 -29.61 -33.08 -7.82
N PRO A 247 -28.78 -34.00 -7.28
CA PRO A 247 -29.06 -34.62 -5.99
C PRO A 247 -28.96 -33.68 -4.78
N GLN A 248 -28.41 -32.46 -4.87
CA GLN A 248 -28.44 -31.45 -3.80
C GLN A 248 -28.22 -30.03 -4.39
N PRO A 249 -29.22 -29.11 -4.42
CA PRO A 249 -28.96 -27.71 -4.71
C PRO A 249 -28.11 -27.10 -3.59
N PHE A 250 -27.23 -26.16 -3.92
CA PHE A 250 -26.46 -25.37 -2.95
C PHE A 250 -26.84 -23.90 -3.10
N ASN A 251 -26.91 -23.20 -1.98
CA ASN A 251 -27.19 -21.78 -1.95
C ASN A 251 -26.35 -21.01 -0.92
N ASP A 252 -25.49 -21.67 -0.15
CA ASP A 252 -24.54 -21.00 0.73
C ASP A 252 -23.65 -20.05 -0.08
N GLN A 253 -23.51 -18.82 0.39
CA GLN A 253 -22.53 -17.87 -0.15
C GLN A 253 -21.35 -17.77 0.80
N ILE A 254 -20.16 -18.03 0.29
CA ILE A 254 -18.93 -18.00 1.08
C ILE A 254 -18.05 -16.84 0.63
N ILE A 255 -17.63 -16.02 1.58
CA ILE A 255 -16.44 -15.17 1.44
C ILE A 255 -15.34 -15.76 2.33
N TYR A 256 -14.10 -15.62 1.94
CA TYR A 256 -12.95 -16.19 2.63
C TYR A 256 -11.89 -15.13 2.89
N ILE A 257 -10.98 -15.45 3.81
CA ILE A 257 -9.77 -14.68 4.08
C ILE A 257 -8.59 -15.55 3.66
N THR A 258 -7.73 -15.02 2.80
CA THR A 258 -6.50 -15.70 2.41
C THR A 258 -5.37 -15.41 3.40
N ARG A 259 -4.27 -16.15 3.29
CA ARG A 259 -3.08 -15.90 4.11
C ARG A 259 -2.50 -14.54 3.79
N ASP A 260 -2.43 -14.18 2.51
CA ASP A 260 -1.91 -12.89 2.08
C ASP A 260 -2.79 -11.74 2.54
N GLU A 261 -4.12 -11.89 2.55
CA GLU A 261 -5.02 -10.87 3.11
C GLU A 261 -4.86 -10.70 4.62
N LEU A 262 -4.64 -11.81 5.34
CA LEU A 262 -4.38 -11.79 6.78
C LEU A 262 -3.04 -11.10 7.08
N LEU A 263 -1.98 -11.49 6.37
CA LEU A 263 -0.66 -10.87 6.46
C LEU A 263 -0.70 -9.40 6.05
N ALA A 264 -1.38 -9.05 4.96
CA ALA A 264 -1.53 -7.67 4.51
C ALA A 264 -2.26 -6.81 5.57
N ALA A 265 -3.28 -7.35 6.24
CA ALA A 265 -3.96 -6.63 7.33
C ALA A 265 -3.05 -6.41 8.55
N ILE A 266 -2.21 -7.40 8.89
CA ILE A 266 -1.20 -7.30 9.95
C ILE A 266 -0.10 -6.30 9.56
N ASN A 267 0.40 -6.36 8.32
CA ASN A 267 1.46 -5.50 7.79
C ASN A 267 0.99 -4.05 7.64
N LYS A 268 -0.23 -3.83 7.14
CA LYS A 268 -0.85 -2.50 7.03
C LYS A 268 -0.98 -1.80 8.38
N ALA A 269 -1.04 -2.55 9.46
CA ALA A 269 -1.10 -2.02 10.82
C ALA A 269 0.27 -1.92 11.50
N GLY A 270 1.36 -2.24 10.80
CA GLY A 270 2.73 -2.11 11.30
C GLY A 270 3.10 -3.13 12.36
N VAL A 271 2.50 -4.34 12.34
CA VAL A 271 2.59 -5.27 13.48
C VAL A 271 3.49 -6.49 13.31
N VAL A 272 3.94 -6.84 12.09
CA VAL A 272 4.95 -7.90 11.85
C VAL A 272 5.86 -7.58 10.69
N THR A 273 7.15 -7.72 10.94
CA THR A 273 8.21 -7.76 9.94
C THR A 273 8.55 -9.22 9.61
N ILE A 274 7.90 -9.81 8.59
CA ILE A 274 8.49 -10.93 7.81
C ILE A 274 9.11 -10.29 6.55
N PRO A 275 10.35 -10.64 6.15
CA PRO A 275 10.99 -10.08 4.97
C PRO A 275 10.15 -10.38 3.71
N GLN A 276 9.57 -9.32 3.15
CA GLN A 276 8.99 -9.32 1.80
C GLN A 276 10.11 -9.63 0.79
N PRO A 277 9.85 -10.33 -0.34
CA PRO A 277 10.67 -10.08 -1.53
C PRO A 277 10.59 -8.56 -1.82
N PRO A 278 11.70 -7.90 -2.14
CA PRO A 278 11.74 -6.44 -2.19
C PRO A 278 10.62 -5.91 -3.11
N PRO A 279 9.93 -4.82 -2.74
CA PRO A 279 9.00 -4.15 -3.65
C PRO A 279 9.70 -3.90 -4.99
N GLU A 280 8.99 -4.01 -6.11
CA GLU A 280 9.57 -3.74 -7.42
C GLU A 280 10.13 -2.30 -7.41
N GLU A 281 11.46 -2.19 -7.47
CA GLU A 281 12.21 -0.94 -7.29
C GLU A 281 11.66 0.17 -8.20
N ALA A 282 11.54 1.39 -7.69
CA ALA A 282 11.22 2.53 -8.55
C ALA A 282 12.29 2.67 -9.64
N THR A 283 11.82 2.71 -10.88
CA THR A 283 12.65 2.92 -12.06
C THR A 283 12.26 4.22 -12.73
N LEU A 284 13.25 4.94 -13.27
CA LEU A 284 13.00 6.15 -14.04
C LEU A 284 12.36 5.81 -15.40
N ASP A 285 11.19 6.39 -15.70
CA ASP A 285 10.71 6.48 -17.09
C ASP A 285 11.47 7.61 -17.82
N GLU A 286 12.60 7.27 -18.43
CA GLU A 286 13.46 8.24 -19.15
C GLU A 286 12.71 9.03 -20.23
N SER A 287 11.59 8.52 -20.76
CA SER A 287 10.82 9.23 -21.79
C SER A 287 10.13 10.49 -21.28
N THR A 288 10.02 10.64 -19.96
CA THR A 288 9.42 11.77 -19.28
C THR A 288 10.45 12.80 -18.78
N ALA A 289 11.73 12.45 -18.82
CA ALA A 289 12.83 13.31 -18.38
C ALA A 289 13.35 14.19 -19.53
N GLN A 290 13.63 15.46 -19.24
CA GLN A 290 14.27 16.37 -20.19
C GLN A 290 15.80 16.23 -20.20
N ILE A 291 16.38 15.86 -19.06
CA ILE A 291 17.82 15.68 -18.86
C ILE A 291 18.04 14.34 -18.15
N THR A 292 18.92 13.48 -18.68
CA THR A 292 19.29 12.21 -18.04
C THR A 292 20.79 11.96 -18.07
N PHE A 293 21.31 11.09 -17.20
CA PHE A 293 22.72 10.66 -17.32
C PHE A 293 22.97 9.88 -18.62
N THR A 294 21.96 9.18 -19.16
CA THR A 294 22.12 8.42 -20.40
C THR A 294 22.39 9.33 -21.60
N ASN A 295 21.74 10.49 -21.66
CA ASN A 295 21.82 11.39 -22.82
C ASN A 295 22.70 12.62 -22.58
N ASP A 296 22.85 13.07 -21.33
CA ASP A 296 23.40 14.39 -21.01
C ASP A 296 24.60 14.37 -20.07
N LEU A 297 25.16 13.19 -19.75
CA LEU A 297 26.30 13.10 -18.82
C LEU A 297 27.50 13.96 -19.26
N GLU A 298 27.75 14.09 -20.56
CA GLU A 298 28.83 14.95 -21.10
C GLU A 298 28.61 16.45 -20.84
N ASN A 299 27.37 16.87 -20.55
CA ASN A 299 27.02 18.25 -20.24
C ASN A 299 27.24 18.62 -18.77
N PHE A 300 27.63 17.66 -17.94
CA PHE A 300 28.04 17.90 -16.56
C PHE A 300 29.54 18.19 -16.49
N ASP A 301 29.92 19.34 -15.92
CA ASP A 301 31.31 19.73 -15.76
C ASP A 301 31.73 19.79 -14.29
N GLN A 302 32.85 19.14 -13.97
CA GLN A 302 33.42 19.16 -12.64
C GLN A 302 34.20 20.45 -12.45
N LYS A 303 33.94 21.11 -11.32
CA LYS A 303 34.59 22.37 -11.00
C LYS A 303 35.57 22.19 -9.85
N SER A 304 36.38 23.22 -9.62
CA SER A 304 37.60 23.15 -8.81
C SER A 304 37.38 22.53 -7.43
N GLY A 305 38.01 21.38 -7.21
CA GLY A 305 38.10 20.64 -5.96
C GLY A 305 39.29 19.67 -6.03
N ASN A 306 39.77 19.18 -4.88
CA ASN A 306 40.88 18.20 -4.86
C ASN A 306 40.39 16.74 -4.89
N GLY A 307 39.06 16.52 -4.94
CA GLY A 307 38.45 15.23 -5.21
C GLY A 307 38.21 14.99 -6.70
N THR A 308 37.80 13.78 -7.06
CA THR A 308 37.50 13.39 -8.45
C THR A 308 36.10 12.84 -8.56
N TYR A 309 35.56 12.92 -9.77
CA TYR A 309 34.44 12.10 -10.20
C TYR A 309 34.93 11.16 -11.29
N THR A 310 34.31 10.00 -11.35
CA THR A 310 34.44 9.10 -12.49
C THR A 310 33.04 8.78 -12.98
N ALA A 311 32.75 9.26 -14.19
CA ALA A 311 31.62 8.78 -14.97
C ALA A 311 32.01 7.42 -15.58
N THR A 312 31.25 6.37 -15.25
CA THR A 312 31.39 5.06 -15.88
C THR A 312 30.12 4.76 -16.65
N PRO A 313 30.16 4.75 -18.00
CA PRO A 313 29.03 4.27 -18.78
C PRO A 313 28.81 2.78 -18.46
N ASN A 314 27.64 2.39 -17.98
CA ASN A 314 27.31 1.00 -17.64
C ASN A 314 26.09 0.51 -18.45
N GLY A 315 26.27 0.32 -19.76
CA GLY A 315 25.19 -0.16 -20.62
C GLY A 315 24.13 0.92 -20.89
N SER A 316 22.85 0.65 -20.61
CA SER A 316 21.75 1.62 -20.69
C SER A 316 21.74 2.64 -19.56
N ASP A 317 22.44 2.37 -18.46
CA ASP A 317 22.49 3.26 -17.29
C ASP A 317 23.91 3.83 -17.12
N SER A 318 24.02 5.14 -17.16
CA SER A 318 25.28 5.84 -16.85
C SER A 318 25.38 6.04 -15.33
N GLU A 319 26.45 5.53 -14.71
CA GLU A 319 26.74 5.73 -13.29
C GLU A 319 27.74 6.87 -13.10
N LEU A 320 27.45 7.75 -12.15
CA LEU A 320 28.35 8.80 -11.69
C LEU A 320 28.88 8.45 -10.30
N GLN A 321 30.20 8.29 -10.19
CA GLN A 321 30.86 8.08 -8.90
C GLN A 321 31.58 9.35 -8.45
N LEU A 322 31.30 9.79 -7.24
CA LEU A 322 32.00 10.87 -6.55
C LEU A 322 32.94 10.22 -5.52
N HIS A 323 34.25 10.41 -5.69
CA HIS A 323 35.23 9.79 -4.80
C HIS A 323 36.44 10.69 -4.53
N LYS A 324 37.23 10.30 -3.54
CA LYS A 324 38.48 10.97 -3.20
C LYS A 324 39.61 10.62 -4.20
N THR A 325 40.43 11.60 -4.58
CA THR A 325 41.63 11.37 -5.41
C THR A 325 42.86 11.12 -4.54
N GLY A 326 43.40 9.90 -4.56
CA GLY A 326 44.73 9.55 -4.04
C GLY A 326 44.94 9.59 -2.50
N GLY A 327 45.91 8.78 -2.03
CA GLY A 327 46.53 8.88 -0.69
C GLY A 327 45.85 8.12 0.48
N PHE A 328 46.68 7.43 1.28
CA PHE A 328 46.31 6.65 2.49
C PHE A 328 45.96 7.50 3.74
N PHE A 329 46.06 8.83 3.69
CA PHE A 329 45.86 9.74 4.83
C PHE A 329 44.56 10.58 4.70
N PRO A 330 43.95 11.06 5.80
CA PRO A 330 42.75 11.89 5.75
C PRO A 330 43.10 13.29 5.25
N ILE A 331 43.17 13.45 3.93
CA ILE A 331 43.14 14.77 3.29
C ILE A 331 41.67 15.12 3.05
N PHE A 332 41.25 16.24 3.61
CA PHE A 332 39.94 16.79 3.35
C PHE A 332 39.83 17.22 1.88
N GLN A 333 38.86 16.70 1.15
CA GLN A 333 38.58 17.04 -0.24
C GLN A 333 37.12 17.47 -0.40
N ALA A 334 36.85 18.21 -1.45
CA ALA A 334 35.51 18.54 -1.92
C ALA A 334 35.51 18.38 -3.44
N THR A 335 34.34 18.08 -3.99
CA THR A 335 34.09 18.03 -5.43
C THR A 335 32.66 18.52 -5.69
N CYS A 336 32.45 19.07 -6.87
CA CYS A 336 31.11 19.43 -7.34
C CYS A 336 31.04 19.25 -8.85
N LEU A 337 29.86 18.87 -9.31
CA LEU A 337 29.54 18.60 -10.70
C LEU A 337 28.29 19.39 -11.04
N TRP A 338 28.38 20.31 -12.00
CA TRP A 338 27.29 21.18 -12.39
C TRP A 338 26.85 20.89 -13.82
N TYR A 339 25.54 20.89 -14.04
CA TYR A 339 25.00 20.90 -15.40
C TYR A 339 25.32 22.27 -16.04
N ASN A 340 25.95 22.25 -17.22
CA ASN A 340 26.51 23.47 -17.81
C ASN A 340 25.44 24.46 -18.29
N GLU A 341 24.36 23.93 -18.87
CA GLU A 341 23.31 24.74 -19.47
C GLU A 341 22.39 25.34 -18.38
N PRO A 342 22.30 26.67 -18.29
CA PRO A 342 21.47 27.32 -17.29
C PRO A 342 19.99 27.28 -17.68
N PHE A 343 19.11 27.34 -16.69
CA PHE A 343 17.65 27.36 -16.88
C PHE A 343 16.98 28.46 -16.05
N GLU A 344 15.72 28.76 -16.38
CA GLU A 344 14.83 29.63 -15.61
C GLU A 344 13.89 28.76 -14.79
N LEU A 345 13.69 29.10 -13.52
CA LEU A 345 12.80 28.37 -12.60
C LEU A 345 11.72 29.28 -12.00
N GLU A 346 11.68 30.57 -12.36
CA GLU A 346 10.58 31.45 -12.00
C GLU A 346 9.24 30.86 -12.44
N ASP A 347 8.29 30.80 -11.51
CA ASP A 347 6.92 30.30 -11.71
C ASP A 347 6.80 28.89 -12.34
N LYS A 348 7.83 28.06 -12.17
CA LYS A 348 7.92 26.69 -12.71
C LYS A 348 8.02 25.63 -11.61
N THR A 349 7.87 24.38 -12.04
CA THR A 349 8.14 23.20 -11.22
C THR A 349 9.34 22.44 -11.77
N LEU A 350 10.35 22.21 -10.92
CA LEU A 350 11.44 21.27 -11.20
C LEU A 350 11.17 19.97 -10.46
N ARG A 351 11.28 18.85 -11.17
CA ARG A 351 11.23 17.49 -10.63
C ARG A 351 12.49 16.76 -11.02
N THR A 352 13.12 16.11 -10.05
CA THR A 352 14.28 15.26 -10.29
C THR A 352 14.13 13.95 -9.56
N PHE A 353 14.61 12.87 -10.18
CA PHE A 353 14.74 11.55 -9.59
C PHE A 353 16.18 11.07 -9.81
N TYR A 354 16.73 10.35 -8.85
CA TYR A 354 17.95 9.59 -9.01
C TYR A 354 18.05 8.52 -7.93
N LYS A 355 18.82 7.49 -8.23
CA LYS A 355 19.26 6.51 -7.25
C LYS A 355 20.64 6.88 -6.72
N PHE A 356 20.92 6.54 -5.47
CA PHE A 356 22.24 6.71 -4.89
C PHE A 356 22.62 5.58 -3.94
N LYS A 357 23.93 5.38 -3.75
CA LYS A 357 24.47 4.39 -2.83
C LYS A 357 25.71 4.92 -2.13
N LEU A 358 25.79 4.70 -0.82
CA LEU A 358 26.94 5.05 0.01
C LEU A 358 27.65 3.78 0.51
N GLN A 359 28.87 3.95 1.01
CA GLN A 359 29.60 2.84 1.62
C GLN A 359 29.06 2.50 3.00
N HIS A 360 29.13 1.22 3.35
CA HIS A 360 28.62 0.70 4.61
C HIS A 360 29.41 1.22 5.83
N ASP A 361 28.68 1.68 6.84
CA ASP A 361 29.15 1.95 8.21
C ASP A 361 28.29 1.18 9.23
N ILE A 362 28.95 0.62 10.23
CA ILE A 362 28.31 -0.08 11.37
C ILE A 362 28.78 0.50 12.72
N SER A 363 29.32 1.73 12.72
CA SER A 363 29.70 2.43 13.95
C SER A 363 28.52 3.08 14.64
N ALA A 364 28.48 2.96 15.97
CA ALA A 364 27.42 3.46 16.87
C ALA A 364 27.12 4.96 16.79
N ASN A 365 27.84 5.70 15.96
CA ASN A 365 27.78 7.14 15.84
C ASN A 365 27.98 7.63 14.40
N SER A 366 28.02 6.75 13.41
CA SER A 366 28.31 7.12 12.01
C SER A 366 29.58 7.97 11.86
N LEU A 367 30.67 7.54 12.49
CA LEU A 367 31.94 8.30 12.49
C LEU A 367 33.08 7.57 11.76
N ASN A 368 32.86 6.40 11.18
CA ASN A 368 33.89 5.79 10.33
C ASN A 368 33.86 6.36 8.92
N ARG A 369 32.72 6.90 8.51
CA ARG A 369 32.41 7.39 7.17
C ARG A 369 31.98 8.85 7.21
N CYS A 370 32.33 9.59 6.15
CA CYS A 370 32.02 11.01 5.98
C CYS A 370 32.26 11.45 4.52
N SER A 371 31.68 12.55 4.05
CA SER A 371 30.74 13.42 4.78
C SER A 371 29.32 13.36 4.21
N GLY A 372 29.15 12.82 3.02
CA GLY A 372 27.88 12.83 2.30
C GLY A 372 27.93 13.77 1.11
N PHE A 373 26.75 14.13 0.61
CA PHE A 373 26.61 14.89 -0.63
C PHE A 373 25.33 15.73 -0.64
N THR A 374 25.17 16.56 -1.66
CA THR A 374 23.96 17.36 -1.87
C THR A 374 23.53 17.34 -3.33
N PHE A 375 22.22 17.45 -3.56
CA PHE A 375 21.67 17.96 -4.82
C PHE A 375 21.42 19.46 -4.64
N ALA A 376 22.18 20.29 -5.35
CA ALA A 376 22.25 21.73 -5.13
C ALA A 376 21.73 22.53 -6.32
N ILE A 377 21.13 23.67 -6.00
CA ILE A 377 20.66 24.70 -6.92
C ILE A 377 21.44 25.99 -6.66
N THR A 378 21.99 26.56 -7.73
CA THR A 378 22.78 27.80 -7.67
C THR A 378 22.36 28.79 -8.74
N PRO A 379 22.11 30.06 -8.42
CA PRO A 379 21.88 31.10 -9.41
C PRO A 379 23.19 31.58 -10.04
N GLY A 380 23.10 32.14 -11.24
CA GLY A 380 24.17 32.91 -11.85
C GLY A 380 25.30 32.07 -12.47
N PRO A 381 26.36 32.74 -12.96
CA PRO A 381 27.44 32.06 -13.67
C PRO A 381 28.34 31.24 -12.74
N SER A 382 28.20 31.35 -11.41
CA SER A 382 29.03 30.60 -10.49
C SER A 382 28.72 29.11 -10.53
N THR A 383 29.78 28.33 -10.66
CA THR A 383 29.79 26.88 -10.53
C THR A 383 30.88 26.47 -9.54
N SER A 384 31.27 27.34 -8.62
CA SER A 384 32.34 27.01 -7.67
C SER A 384 31.86 25.95 -6.67
N CYS A 385 32.72 25.02 -6.28
CA CYS A 385 32.44 24.14 -5.16
C CYS A 385 32.55 24.89 -3.84
N GLY A 386 31.84 24.41 -2.83
CA GLY A 386 32.00 24.81 -1.44
C GLY A 386 33.20 24.12 -0.77
N ASP A 387 33.25 24.27 0.55
CA ASP A 387 34.33 23.77 1.40
C ASP A 387 34.26 22.26 1.62
N ARG A 388 35.37 21.73 2.14
CA ARG A 388 35.66 20.30 2.41
C ARG A 388 35.15 19.81 3.78
N GLY A 389 35.16 18.49 3.98
CA GLY A 389 34.66 17.82 5.21
C GLY A 389 33.15 17.95 5.36
N GLY A 390 32.65 18.11 6.58
CA GLY A 390 31.21 18.32 6.87
C GLY A 390 30.61 19.64 6.34
N SER A 391 31.22 20.25 5.31
CA SER A 391 30.63 21.30 4.48
C SER A 391 30.02 20.74 3.18
N LEU A 392 30.17 19.43 2.93
CA LEU A 392 29.56 18.68 1.82
C LEU A 392 29.88 19.19 0.40
N GLY A 393 30.91 20.01 0.25
CA GLY A 393 31.17 20.71 -1.02
C GLY A 393 30.09 21.75 -1.36
N PHE A 394 29.18 22.05 -0.43
CA PHE A 394 28.08 23.02 -0.56
C PHE A 394 28.35 24.27 0.27
N ALA A 395 28.65 24.11 1.56
CA ALA A 395 28.82 25.27 2.43
C ALA A 395 30.05 26.08 2.02
N GLY A 396 29.94 27.41 1.98
CA GLY A 396 31.05 28.29 1.59
C GLY A 396 31.24 28.49 0.08
N MET A 397 30.32 28.00 -0.76
CA MET A 397 30.32 28.34 -2.20
C MET A 397 30.41 29.86 -2.42
N SER A 398 31.27 30.26 -3.34
CA SER A 398 31.56 31.66 -3.64
C SER A 398 30.98 32.09 -4.98
N GLY A 399 31.08 33.38 -5.32
CA GLY A 399 30.70 33.86 -6.65
C GLY A 399 29.22 34.10 -6.87
N ASN A 400 28.38 33.96 -5.84
CA ASN A 400 26.95 34.31 -5.89
C ASN A 400 26.60 35.48 -4.98
N PRO A 401 25.81 36.46 -5.43
CA PRO A 401 25.34 37.55 -4.58
C PRO A 401 24.59 36.99 -3.37
N GLU A 402 25.08 37.31 -2.16
CA GLU A 402 24.48 36.92 -0.87
C GLU A 402 24.32 35.41 -0.65
N ASN A 403 25.12 34.59 -1.35
CA ASN A 403 25.14 33.13 -1.25
C ASN A 403 23.79 32.45 -1.52
N ARG A 404 22.89 33.03 -2.34
CA ARG A 404 21.50 32.57 -2.55
C ARG A 404 21.39 31.20 -3.28
N THR A 405 21.91 30.15 -2.68
CA THR A 405 21.83 28.75 -3.13
C THR A 405 20.92 27.98 -2.18
N PHE A 406 20.45 26.81 -2.61
CA PHE A 406 19.87 25.84 -1.70
C PHE A 406 20.19 24.42 -2.17
N ALA A 407 20.04 23.46 -1.29
CA ALA A 407 20.24 22.06 -1.62
C ALA A 407 19.37 21.17 -0.74
N VAL A 408 19.13 19.97 -1.23
CA VAL A 408 18.79 18.83 -0.36
C VAL A 408 20.11 18.12 -0.06
N GLU A 409 20.47 18.04 1.20
CA GLU A 409 21.67 17.34 1.65
C GLU A 409 21.36 15.96 2.20
N TYR A 410 22.38 15.10 2.09
CA TYR A 410 22.45 13.75 2.63
C TYR A 410 23.71 13.72 3.48
N ASP A 411 23.58 14.07 4.76
CA ASP A 411 24.71 14.25 5.68
C ASP A 411 24.85 13.00 6.56
N ILE A 412 26.01 12.38 6.46
CA ILE A 412 26.37 11.17 7.20
C ILE A 412 27.42 11.44 8.29
N ALA A 413 27.76 12.71 8.53
CA ALA A 413 28.85 13.12 9.42
C ALA A 413 28.37 14.12 10.48
N SER A 414 27.52 13.63 11.38
CA SER A 414 26.91 14.40 12.48
C SER A 414 27.93 15.26 13.26
N SER A 415 27.71 16.57 13.28
CA SER A 415 28.47 17.58 14.00
C SER A 415 27.60 18.45 14.91
N PHE A 416 27.75 18.28 16.24
CA PHE A 416 27.07 19.12 17.22
C PHE A 416 27.31 20.63 17.04
N GLY A 417 28.49 21.03 16.56
CA GLY A 417 28.81 22.44 16.30
C GLY A 417 28.04 23.04 15.11
N ARG A 418 27.48 22.21 14.24
CA ARG A 418 26.61 22.59 13.12
C ARG A 418 25.12 22.37 13.42
N GLY A 419 24.79 21.71 14.54
CA GLY A 419 23.42 21.52 14.99
C GLY A 419 22.77 20.26 14.41
N ASP A 420 23.59 19.34 13.92
CA ASP A 420 23.15 18.10 13.28
C ASP A 420 22.51 17.15 14.31
N PRO A 421 21.52 16.33 13.90
CA PRO A 421 21.01 15.24 14.71
C PRO A 421 22.07 14.16 14.95
N SER A 422 21.81 13.24 15.87
CA SER A 422 22.77 12.21 16.34
C SER A 422 22.94 11.00 15.40
N GLY A 423 23.05 11.24 14.09
CA GLY A 423 23.28 10.23 13.05
C GLY A 423 23.00 10.79 11.65
N ASN A 424 22.88 9.89 10.68
CA ASN A 424 22.66 10.24 9.28
C ASN A 424 21.31 10.93 9.10
N HIS A 425 21.26 11.98 8.29
CA HIS A 425 20.03 12.73 8.08
C HIS A 425 19.98 13.38 6.70
N ILE A 426 18.78 13.81 6.32
CA ILE A 426 18.57 14.64 5.14
C ILE A 426 17.94 15.97 5.53
N ALA A 427 18.29 17.04 4.83
CA ALA A 427 17.74 18.36 5.12
C ALA A 427 17.72 19.28 3.90
N VAL A 428 16.80 20.25 3.92
CA VAL A 428 16.86 21.41 3.01
C VAL A 428 17.76 22.46 3.64
N VAL A 429 18.90 22.72 3.00
CA VAL A 429 19.86 23.75 3.42
C VAL A 429 19.88 24.90 2.42
N THR A 430 20.13 26.11 2.92
CA THR A 430 20.09 27.32 2.10
C THR A 430 21.32 28.18 2.34
N ARG A 431 21.51 29.16 1.47
CA ARG A 431 22.51 30.22 1.62
C ARG A 431 23.96 29.74 1.64
N SER A 432 24.27 28.65 0.91
CA SER A 432 25.57 27.98 0.95
C SER A 432 26.04 27.71 2.39
N ASN A 433 25.12 27.27 3.25
CA ASN A 433 25.36 27.04 4.67
C ASN A 433 24.55 25.84 5.15
N ASN A 434 25.25 24.82 5.66
CA ASN A 434 24.66 23.62 6.25
C ASN A 434 24.74 23.62 7.79
N ASN A 435 24.83 24.79 8.42
CA ASN A 435 24.74 24.89 9.88
C ASN A 435 23.28 25.08 10.30
N HIS A 436 22.65 24.00 10.75
CA HIS A 436 21.27 23.94 11.22
C HIS A 436 20.97 24.88 12.38
N ASN A 437 21.95 25.26 13.22
CA ASN A 437 21.73 26.24 14.30
C ASN A 437 21.31 27.62 13.78
N SER A 438 21.51 27.88 12.48
CA SER A 438 21.25 29.18 11.85
C SER A 438 20.13 29.17 10.81
N SER A 439 19.65 27.99 10.40
CA SER A 439 18.82 27.83 9.20
C SER A 439 17.63 26.88 9.33
N LEU A 440 17.56 26.02 10.36
CA LEU A 440 16.47 25.05 10.55
C LEU A 440 16.03 25.02 12.02
N ALA A 441 14.76 24.75 12.29
CA ALA A 441 14.24 24.67 13.66
C ALA A 441 15.09 23.70 14.50
N ALA A 442 15.39 24.07 15.75
CA ALA A 442 16.45 23.52 16.61
C ALA A 442 16.38 22.02 16.97
N THR A 443 15.51 21.23 16.33
CA THR A 443 15.39 19.77 16.48
C THR A 443 14.86 19.16 15.17
N CYS A 444 15.67 18.33 14.52
CA CYS A 444 15.24 17.44 13.43
C CYS A 444 14.51 16.25 14.07
N PRO A 445 13.16 16.30 14.15
CA PRO A 445 12.31 15.82 13.05
C PRO A 445 11.10 16.74 12.75
N GLY A 446 11.01 17.28 11.53
CA GLY A 446 9.95 18.22 11.11
C GLY A 446 10.15 18.84 9.71
N ALA A 447 9.37 19.88 9.37
CA ALA A 447 9.34 20.54 8.05
C ALA A 447 10.72 21.08 7.58
N GLY A 448 11.46 20.25 6.85
CA GLY A 448 12.73 20.59 6.20
C GLY A 448 13.95 19.76 6.65
N CYS A 449 13.80 18.83 7.59
CA CYS A 449 14.85 17.86 7.95
C CYS A 449 14.24 16.54 8.43
N TYR A 450 14.85 15.42 8.06
CA TYR A 450 14.47 14.10 8.51
C TYR A 450 15.67 13.31 9.04
N TYR A 451 15.44 12.65 10.17
CA TYR A 451 16.40 11.83 10.89
C TYR A 451 15.65 10.65 11.50
N LEU A 452 16.17 9.43 11.29
CA LEU A 452 15.44 8.21 11.64
C LEU A 452 15.43 7.93 13.15
N GLY A 453 16.55 8.16 13.84
CA GLY A 453 16.66 7.90 15.27
C GLY A 453 18.08 7.50 15.70
N ASN A 454 18.26 7.30 17.02
CA ASN A 454 19.49 6.79 17.62
C ASN A 454 19.26 5.60 18.57
N ALA A 455 18.11 4.94 18.48
CA ALA A 455 17.79 3.81 19.33
C ALA A 455 18.58 2.55 18.91
N THR A 456 18.83 2.39 17.62
CA THR A 456 19.61 1.27 17.07
C THR A 456 20.80 1.75 16.24
N GLN A 457 21.72 0.84 15.92
CA GLN A 457 22.85 1.12 15.04
C GLN A 457 22.35 1.46 13.63
N GLU A 458 21.37 0.70 13.17
CA GLU A 458 20.75 0.79 11.87
C GLU A 458 20.06 2.14 11.69
N GLU A 459 19.39 2.66 12.74
CA GLU A 459 18.81 4.00 12.72
C GLU A 459 19.85 5.12 12.59
N VAL A 460 21.05 4.93 13.14
CA VAL A 460 22.14 5.92 13.09
C VAL A 460 22.80 5.94 11.71
N THR A 461 22.95 4.79 11.07
CA THR A 461 23.70 4.62 9.81
C THR A 461 22.81 4.26 8.61
N TRP A 462 21.52 4.63 8.63
CA TRP A 462 20.53 4.20 7.64
C TRP A 462 20.80 4.64 6.18
N LEU A 463 21.60 5.68 5.95
CA LEU A 463 22.06 6.05 4.60
C LEU A 463 23.31 5.26 4.14
N GLU A 464 23.94 4.53 5.05
CA GLU A 464 25.26 3.90 4.88
C GLU A 464 25.16 2.41 5.13
N ASP A 465 24.23 1.76 4.45
CA ASP A 465 23.91 0.33 4.55
C ASP A 465 24.41 -0.49 3.35
N GLN A 466 24.99 0.18 2.34
CA GLN A 466 25.39 -0.38 1.04
C GLN A 466 24.26 -0.75 0.08
N GLU A 467 23.03 -0.43 0.43
CA GLU A 467 21.89 -0.58 -0.46
C GLU A 467 21.79 0.63 -1.40
N GLU A 468 21.03 0.46 -2.48
CA GLU A 468 20.70 1.54 -3.38
C GLU A 468 19.41 2.21 -2.91
N HIS A 469 19.40 3.53 -2.86
CA HIS A 469 18.25 4.31 -2.44
C HIS A 469 17.75 5.21 -3.56
N SER A 470 16.45 5.18 -3.80
CA SER A 470 15.72 6.05 -4.71
C SER A 470 15.33 7.35 -4.02
N THR A 471 15.55 8.48 -4.69
CA THR A 471 15.07 9.78 -4.20
C THR A 471 14.44 10.61 -5.30
N ARG A 472 13.39 11.34 -4.93
CA ARG A 472 12.71 12.34 -5.75
C ARG A 472 12.74 13.66 -5.03
N ILE A 473 13.12 14.72 -5.73
CA ILE A 473 13.07 16.09 -5.23
C ILE A 473 12.17 16.90 -6.15
N GLU A 474 11.29 17.70 -5.55
CA GLU A 474 10.48 18.67 -6.25
C GLU A 474 10.67 20.08 -5.70
N ILE A 475 10.70 21.05 -6.61
CA ILE A 475 10.80 22.47 -6.29
C ILE A 475 9.69 23.19 -7.05
N HIS A 476 8.72 23.71 -6.32
CA HIS A 476 7.60 24.47 -6.87
C HIS A 476 7.80 25.94 -6.51
N THR A 477 7.96 26.82 -7.51
CA THR A 477 8.15 28.26 -7.27
C THR A 477 6.84 29.03 -7.41
N GLY A 478 6.86 30.33 -7.11
CA GLY A 478 5.68 31.21 -7.25
C GLY A 478 4.82 31.32 -5.99
N TYR A 479 5.26 30.81 -4.83
CA TYR A 479 4.51 30.99 -3.58
C TYR A 479 4.65 32.43 -3.04
N THR A 480 3.55 32.96 -2.51
CA THR A 480 3.42 34.37 -2.11
C THR A 480 3.62 34.62 -0.62
N ASP A 481 3.75 33.55 0.17
CA ASP A 481 3.98 33.60 1.60
C ASP A 481 5.12 32.64 2.02
N SER A 482 5.69 32.92 3.19
CA SER A 482 6.88 32.22 3.71
C SER A 482 6.63 30.79 4.19
N ASP A 483 5.37 30.37 4.26
CA ASP A 483 4.98 29.01 4.66
C ASP A 483 4.53 28.18 3.45
N CYS A 484 4.58 28.76 2.24
CA CYS A 484 4.14 28.17 0.98
C CYS A 484 2.69 27.65 1.05
N SER A 485 1.81 28.45 1.68
CA SER A 485 0.38 28.15 1.85
C SER A 485 -0.51 28.81 0.79
N SER A 486 -0.01 29.88 0.15
CA SER A 486 -0.73 30.67 -0.85
C SER A 486 0.15 30.94 -2.08
N GLY A 487 -0.45 30.88 -3.26
CA GLY A 487 0.27 30.97 -4.54
C GLY A 487 0.66 29.60 -5.06
N GLY A 488 1.78 29.54 -5.77
CA GLY A 488 2.27 28.36 -6.48
C GLY A 488 2.67 28.73 -7.92
N PRO A 489 3.01 27.74 -8.76
CA PRO A 489 3.48 27.99 -10.11
C PRO A 489 2.55 28.93 -10.90
N GLY A 490 3.12 29.97 -11.50
CA GLY A 490 2.40 31.01 -12.24
C GLY A 490 1.78 32.13 -11.40
N SER A 491 2.06 32.19 -10.10
CA SER A 491 1.50 33.23 -9.21
C SER A 491 2.44 34.41 -8.98
N GLY A 492 3.68 34.38 -9.47
CA GLY A 492 4.66 35.46 -9.36
C GLY A 492 5.15 35.72 -7.94
N GLY A 493 5.10 34.69 -7.08
CA GLY A 493 5.51 34.78 -5.68
C GLY A 493 7.02 34.55 -5.47
N SER A 494 7.57 35.15 -4.42
CA SER A 494 9.01 35.13 -4.11
C SER A 494 9.44 33.99 -3.18
N PHE A 495 8.67 32.91 -3.12
CA PHE A 495 8.97 31.73 -2.31
C PHE A 495 8.87 30.45 -3.13
N ALA A 496 9.67 29.45 -2.74
CA ALA A 496 9.68 28.13 -3.35
C ALA A 496 9.46 27.05 -2.30
N LYS A 497 8.62 26.07 -2.63
CA LYS A 497 8.39 24.88 -1.81
C LYS A 497 9.30 23.76 -2.29
N VAL A 498 10.24 23.36 -1.45
CA VAL A 498 11.15 22.24 -1.69
C VAL A 498 10.62 21.01 -0.96
N MET A 499 10.49 19.91 -1.68
CA MET A 499 9.97 18.65 -1.17
C MET A 499 10.91 17.52 -1.59
N ALA A 500 11.18 16.58 -0.71
CA ALA A 500 11.92 15.37 -1.08
C ALA A 500 11.25 14.11 -0.52
N TRP A 501 11.26 13.07 -1.33
CA TRP A 501 10.85 11.70 -1.03
C TRP A 501 12.07 10.81 -1.17
N MET A 502 12.14 9.76 -0.36
CA MET A 502 13.25 8.82 -0.40
C MET A 502 12.76 7.44 0.02
N ASP A 503 13.22 6.38 -0.61
CA ASP A 503 13.04 5.06 -0.02
C ASP A 503 14.02 4.85 1.16
N CYS A 504 13.89 3.71 1.82
CA CYS A 504 14.93 3.20 2.69
C CYS A 504 14.81 1.68 2.62
N GLU A 505 15.91 1.04 2.22
CA GLU A 505 16.01 -0.41 2.06
C GLU A 505 16.56 -1.02 3.36
N GLY A 506 16.17 -2.25 3.72
CA GLY A 506 16.71 -2.96 4.89
C GLY A 506 15.82 -3.02 6.15
N TYR A 507 16.44 -3.13 7.34
CA TYR A 507 15.86 -3.76 8.55
C TYR A 507 14.87 -2.89 9.38
N ASP A 508 13.88 -2.31 8.69
CA ASP A 508 12.61 -1.70 9.18
C ASP A 508 12.46 -0.17 9.01
N CYS A 509 12.93 0.35 7.88
CA CYS A 509 12.36 1.57 7.30
C CYS A 509 11.26 1.17 6.31
N THR A 510 9.99 1.13 6.68
CA THR A 510 8.94 0.71 5.75
C THR A 510 8.55 1.82 4.75
N ASP A 511 9.59 2.36 4.04
CA ASP A 511 9.82 3.08 2.75
C ASP A 511 9.65 4.62 2.58
N PHE A 512 9.84 5.42 3.63
CA PHE A 512 9.69 6.89 3.74
C PHE A 512 9.42 7.81 2.52
N GLY A 513 8.20 7.71 1.98
CA GLY A 513 7.70 8.50 0.85
C GLY A 513 7.28 7.63 -0.34
N LYS A 514 7.50 6.32 -0.20
CA LYS A 514 7.24 5.16 -1.05
C LYS A 514 7.36 5.46 -2.54
N LEU A 515 8.57 5.79 -2.96
CA LEU A 515 8.98 5.77 -4.37
C LEU A 515 9.14 4.31 -4.77
N ASP A 516 8.00 3.65 -5.00
CA ASP A 516 7.91 2.28 -5.50
C ASP A 516 7.04 2.24 -6.76
N SER A 517 6.80 1.05 -7.30
CA SER A 517 5.94 0.84 -8.47
C SER A 517 4.48 1.31 -8.29
N ASP A 518 4.01 1.51 -7.06
CA ASP A 518 2.66 2.00 -6.72
C ASP A 518 2.65 3.50 -6.34
N TYR A 519 3.77 4.23 -6.53
CA TYR A 519 3.89 5.64 -6.16
C TYR A 519 2.74 6.50 -6.73
N ASN A 520 2.10 7.27 -5.83
CA ASN A 520 1.07 8.22 -6.19
C ASN A 520 1.21 9.52 -5.39
N GLU A 521 1.44 10.62 -6.10
CA GLU A 521 1.63 11.98 -5.53
C GLU A 521 0.47 12.42 -4.64
N ALA A 522 -0.75 11.90 -4.86
CA ALA A 522 -1.92 12.23 -4.04
C ALA A 522 -1.95 11.51 -2.68
N THR A 523 -1.22 10.41 -2.53
CA THR A 523 -1.23 9.56 -1.32
C THR A 523 0.11 9.51 -0.61
N ASN A 524 1.21 9.83 -1.29
CA ASN A 524 2.57 9.77 -0.77
C ASN A 524 3.05 11.16 -0.34
N ALA A 525 3.02 11.42 0.97
CA ALA A 525 3.54 12.67 1.52
C ALA A 525 5.07 12.74 1.41
N ALA A 526 5.60 13.93 1.13
CA ALA A 526 7.04 14.17 1.12
C ALA A 526 7.64 13.95 2.50
N LEU A 527 8.82 13.34 2.54
CA LEU A 527 9.59 13.08 3.75
C LEU A 527 10.05 14.38 4.41
N ILE A 528 10.55 15.31 3.58
CA ILE A 528 10.83 16.68 4.00
C ILE A 528 10.06 17.65 3.10
N THR A 529 9.52 18.71 3.71
CA THR A 529 8.92 19.84 3.01
C THR A 529 9.41 21.12 3.68
N HIS A 530 9.96 22.04 2.90
CA HIS A 530 10.44 23.31 3.40
C HIS A 530 10.13 24.44 2.42
N CYS A 531 9.61 25.56 2.93
CA CYS A 531 9.43 26.77 2.14
C CYS A 531 10.66 27.65 2.28
N ILE A 532 11.23 28.09 1.17
CA ILE A 532 12.44 28.92 1.14
C ILE A 532 12.17 30.24 0.43
N ASP A 533 12.90 31.28 0.82
CA ASP A 533 12.99 32.50 0.02
C ASP A 533 13.50 32.15 -1.38
N PHE A 534 12.76 32.52 -2.41
CA PHE A 534 13.13 32.37 -3.81
C PHE A 534 13.30 33.76 -4.44
N PRO A 535 14.49 34.35 -4.29
CA PRO A 535 14.69 35.73 -4.67
C PRO A 535 14.90 35.90 -6.17
N SER A 536 14.82 37.14 -6.65
CA SER A 536 14.89 37.43 -8.08
C SER A 536 16.16 36.99 -8.80
N GLN A 537 17.27 36.81 -8.08
CA GLN A 537 18.49 36.24 -8.66
C GLN A 537 18.35 34.74 -8.97
N MET A 538 17.39 34.06 -8.34
CA MET A 538 17.00 32.69 -8.59
C MET A 538 15.82 32.59 -9.58
N GLU A 539 15.23 33.69 -10.06
CA GLU A 539 14.25 33.62 -11.15
C GLU A 539 14.93 33.07 -12.42
N GLY A 540 16.16 33.54 -12.66
CA GLY A 540 17.04 33.08 -13.73
C GLY A 540 16.69 33.76 -15.07
N ASP A 541 17.72 34.15 -15.81
CA ASP A 541 17.58 34.60 -17.21
C ASP A 541 18.64 33.87 -18.04
N PRO A 542 18.31 32.69 -18.63
CA PRO A 542 19.27 31.88 -19.36
C PRO A 542 19.79 32.60 -20.62
N ASP A 543 19.02 33.53 -21.18
CA ASP A 543 19.37 34.27 -22.39
C ASP A 543 20.37 35.42 -22.13
N ASN A 544 20.59 35.79 -20.86
CA ASN A 544 21.37 36.95 -20.47
C ASN A 544 22.64 36.60 -19.68
N GLY A 545 23.69 36.21 -20.40
CA GLY A 545 25.06 36.21 -19.87
C GLY A 545 25.34 35.18 -18.77
N GLY A 546 24.59 34.07 -18.74
CA GLY A 546 24.76 33.01 -17.75
C GLY A 546 24.14 33.32 -16.39
N ASN A 547 23.15 34.22 -16.35
CA ASN A 547 22.38 34.57 -15.14
C ASN A 547 21.22 33.60 -14.84
N GLY A 548 21.08 32.51 -15.58
CA GLY A 548 20.15 31.44 -15.22
C GLY A 548 20.65 30.61 -14.03
N ILE A 549 19.85 29.64 -13.66
CA ILE A 549 20.08 28.72 -12.55
C ILE A 549 20.79 27.48 -13.07
N ARG A 550 21.60 26.86 -12.20
CA ARG A 550 22.15 25.54 -12.44
C ARG A 550 21.80 24.59 -11.30
N PHE A 551 21.68 23.32 -11.66
CA PHE A 551 21.61 22.24 -10.70
C PHE A 551 22.89 21.40 -10.80
N GLY A 552 23.19 20.67 -9.74
CA GLY A 552 24.37 19.82 -9.69
C GLY A 552 24.47 19.03 -8.40
N PHE A 553 25.52 18.23 -8.32
CA PHE A 553 25.85 17.46 -7.13
C PHE A 553 27.11 18.02 -6.49
N THR A 554 27.12 18.13 -5.16
CA THR A 554 28.34 18.46 -4.39
C THR A 554 28.62 17.36 -3.39
N ALA A 555 29.89 17.06 -3.13
CA ALA A 555 30.29 16.12 -2.10
C ALA A 555 31.59 16.55 -1.44
N ALA A 556 31.81 16.05 -0.23
CA ALA A 556 33.09 16.23 0.45
C ALA A 556 33.52 14.96 1.19
N PHE A 557 34.84 14.82 1.29
CA PHE A 557 35.49 13.60 1.76
C PHE A 557 36.50 13.92 2.85
N GLY A 558 36.63 13.01 3.81
CA GLY A 558 37.62 13.06 4.88
C GLY A 558 37.19 13.90 6.10
N GLY A 559 37.86 13.67 7.22
CA GLY A 559 37.51 14.26 8.52
C GLY A 559 37.09 13.22 9.57
N CYS A 560 36.81 11.99 9.14
CA CYS A 560 36.56 10.85 10.03
C CYS A 560 37.87 10.30 10.59
N ASN A 561 37.79 9.69 11.77
CA ASN A 561 38.95 9.25 12.53
C ASN A 561 39.39 7.81 12.24
N PHE A 562 38.66 7.06 11.39
CA PHE A 562 38.84 5.61 11.24
C PHE A 562 38.99 5.16 9.78
N SER A 563 39.71 4.05 9.56
CA SER A 563 40.00 3.51 8.22
C SER A 563 38.97 2.46 7.80
N PRO A 564 38.39 2.54 6.58
CA PRO A 564 38.67 3.55 5.55
C PRO A 564 37.95 4.88 5.86
N THR A 565 38.68 5.99 5.77
CA THR A 565 38.20 7.34 6.16
C THR A 565 37.29 8.00 5.12
N GLN A 566 36.73 7.24 4.18
CA GLN A 566 36.03 7.78 3.02
C GLN A 566 34.70 7.07 2.77
N THR A 567 33.74 7.84 2.29
CA THR A 567 32.50 7.38 1.67
C THR A 567 32.55 7.78 0.21
N ASP A 568 32.57 6.80 -0.68
CA ASP A 568 32.33 7.05 -2.09
C ASP A 568 30.81 7.12 -2.31
N VAL A 569 30.36 8.01 -3.19
CA VAL A 569 28.94 8.18 -3.53
C VAL A 569 28.75 7.71 -4.96
N THR A 570 27.88 6.74 -5.15
CA THR A 570 27.38 6.33 -6.47
C THR A 570 26.04 7.00 -6.72
N LEU A 571 25.86 7.55 -7.92
CA LEU A 571 24.61 8.12 -8.43
C LEU A 571 24.24 7.43 -9.75
N SER A 572 22.98 7.03 -9.90
CA SER A 572 22.44 6.27 -11.04
C SER A 572 21.01 6.72 -11.35
N GLU A 573 20.46 6.29 -12.50
CA GLU A 573 19.07 6.55 -12.90
C GLU A 573 18.60 8.01 -12.76
N PHE A 574 19.47 8.97 -13.10
CA PHE A 574 19.14 10.39 -12.98
C PHE A 574 18.21 10.86 -14.11
N GLY A 575 17.12 11.52 -13.73
CA GLY A 575 16.20 12.21 -14.63
C GLY A 575 15.73 13.52 -14.02
N LEU A 576 15.71 14.59 -14.83
CA LEU A 576 15.22 15.90 -14.42
C LEU A 576 14.30 16.53 -15.48
N THR A 577 13.22 17.16 -15.00
CA THR A 577 12.22 17.85 -15.81
C THR A 577 11.87 19.20 -15.19
N ILE A 578 11.73 20.23 -16.02
CA ILE A 578 11.27 21.56 -15.63
C ILE A 578 10.01 21.90 -16.44
N GLU A 579 8.92 22.21 -15.75
CA GLU A 579 7.59 22.49 -16.31
C GLU A 579 7.05 23.88 -15.96
#